data_AF-A0A246RMJ8-F1
#
_entry.id   AF-A0A246RMJ8-F1
#
_cell.length_a   1.000
_cell.length_b   1.000
_cell.length_c   1.000
_cell.angle_alpha   90.00
_cell.angle_beta   90.00
_cell.angle_gamma   90.00
#
_symmetry.space_group_name_H-M   'P 1'
#
loop_
_entity.id
_entity.type
_entity.pdbx_description
1 polymer ?
#
loop_
_entity_poly.entity_id
_entity_poly.type
_entity_poly.pdbx_seq_one_letter_code
_entity_poly.pdbx_strand_id
1 'polypeptide(L)'
;MRRVVAVAALAATVAGCSAGPPPAPDPDPVEHVVTLTVEVVGGGGGLFGMAVTWGHSRLETQSATSLTWAWSHAVTLRYPDVERVWVSATPQVRPGVDERLAYAGGTPTLHCTILFGDRLVQDQSSISPTCEANLSASPPAGRAPTPARPSGGTAD
;
A
#
# COMPACT_ATOMS: atom_id res chain seq x y z
N MET A 1 16.89 52.19 -64.39
CA MET A 1 16.84 51.11 -65.42
C MET A 1 16.97 49.78 -64.68
N ARG A 2 15.90 48.96 -64.64
CA ARG A 2 15.76 47.62 -65.28
C ARG A 2 16.97 46.70 -64.99
N ARG A 3 16.86 45.50 -64.41
CA ARG A 3 15.83 44.45 -64.53
C ARG A 3 15.71 43.55 -63.27
N VAL A 4 14.51 43.01 -63.12
CA VAL A 4 14.07 41.88 -62.29
C VAL A 4 14.73 40.57 -62.76
N VAL A 5 15.06 39.67 -61.82
CA VAL A 5 14.85 38.21 -61.99
C VAL A 5 14.38 37.64 -60.66
N ALA A 6 13.17 37.07 -60.68
CA ALA A 6 12.63 36.21 -59.64
C ALA A 6 13.21 34.79 -59.81
N VAL A 7 13.47 34.09 -58.70
CA VAL A 7 13.58 32.63 -58.71
C VAL A 7 12.61 32.10 -57.67
N ALA A 8 11.65 31.32 -58.17
CA ALA A 8 10.62 30.65 -57.42
C ALA A 8 11.14 29.43 -56.67
N ALA A 9 10.57 29.24 -55.49
CA ALA A 9 10.33 28.01 -54.72
C ALA A 9 11.22 26.77 -54.97
N LEU A 10 11.87 26.33 -53.91
CA LEU A 10 11.98 24.90 -53.61
C LEU A 10 11.19 24.64 -52.33
N ALA A 11 10.01 24.05 -52.52
CA ALA A 11 9.28 23.37 -51.47
C ALA A 11 10.15 22.21 -50.96
N ALA A 12 10.82 22.43 -49.83
CA ALA A 12 11.30 21.34 -49.01
C ALA A 12 10.16 20.99 -48.04
N THR A 13 9.31 20.08 -48.48
CA THR A 13 8.51 19.22 -47.60
C THR A 13 9.49 18.42 -46.73
N VAL A 14 9.99 19.05 -45.67
CA VAL A 14 10.65 18.29 -44.60
C VAL A 14 9.52 17.83 -43.71
N ALA A 15 9.39 16.51 -43.64
CA ALA A 15 8.45 15.74 -42.85
C ALA A 15 7.98 16.50 -41.61
N GLY A 16 6.66 16.47 -41.36
CA GLY A 16 6.10 16.80 -40.06
C GLY A 16 6.76 15.93 -39.00
N CYS A 17 7.86 16.42 -38.44
CA CYS A 17 8.27 16.08 -37.10
C CYS A 17 7.20 16.71 -36.23
N SER A 18 6.09 15.99 -36.05
CA SER A 18 5.29 16.09 -34.85
C SER A 18 6.28 15.91 -33.72
N ALA A 19 6.87 17.01 -33.24
CA ALA A 19 7.52 17.02 -31.95
C ALA A 19 6.40 16.58 -31.02
N GLY A 20 6.44 15.30 -30.63
CA GLY A 20 5.52 14.78 -29.64
C GLY A 20 5.53 15.77 -28.49
N PRO A 21 4.37 16.05 -27.88
CA PRO A 21 4.33 16.96 -26.75
C PRO A 21 5.50 16.63 -25.82
N PRO A 22 6.28 17.63 -25.39
CA PRO A 22 7.41 17.39 -24.51
C PRO A 22 6.93 16.52 -23.34
N PRO A 23 7.76 15.56 -22.87
CA PRO A 23 7.37 14.70 -21.78
C PRO A 23 6.85 15.56 -20.63
N ALA A 24 5.76 15.11 -20.00
CA ALA A 24 5.20 15.82 -18.86
C ALA A 24 6.32 16.03 -17.82
N PRO A 25 6.37 17.21 -17.16
CA PRO A 25 7.33 17.42 -16.10
C PRO A 25 7.19 16.34 -15.03
N ASP A 26 8.32 15.88 -14.50
CA ASP A 26 8.31 14.96 -13.37
C ASP A 26 7.49 15.58 -12.22
N PRO A 27 6.67 14.78 -11.52
CA PRO A 27 5.86 15.30 -10.44
C PRO A 27 6.74 15.81 -9.30
N ASP A 28 6.31 16.89 -8.66
CA ASP A 28 6.99 17.39 -7.47
C ASP A 28 6.98 16.31 -6.37
N PRO A 29 8.12 16.08 -5.67
CA PRO A 29 8.17 15.05 -4.66
C PRO A 29 7.29 15.38 -3.45
N VAL A 30 6.51 14.40 -3.00
CA VAL A 30 5.59 14.52 -1.85
C VAL A 30 5.85 13.40 -0.85
N GLU A 31 5.88 13.76 0.43
CA GLU A 31 6.01 12.79 1.53
C GLU A 31 4.64 12.35 2.04
N HIS A 32 4.50 11.04 2.27
CA HIS A 32 3.32 10.40 2.85
C HIS A 32 3.73 9.61 4.09
N VAL A 33 2.98 9.79 5.18
CA VAL A 33 3.06 8.87 6.32
C VAL A 33 2.11 7.71 6.05
N VAL A 34 2.66 6.52 5.90
CA VAL A 34 1.88 5.30 5.66
C VAL A 34 1.92 4.44 6.91
N THR A 35 0.74 4.08 7.42
CA THR A 35 0.60 3.13 8.52
C THR A 35 0.02 1.83 8.00
N LEU A 36 0.76 0.74 8.19
CA LEU A 36 0.37 -0.63 7.89
C LEU A 36 -0.12 -1.25 9.20
N THR A 37 -1.28 -1.88 9.19
CA THR A 37 -1.76 -2.64 10.36
C THR A 37 -2.26 -4.01 9.95
N VAL A 38 -2.12 -4.96 10.87
CA VAL A 38 -2.73 -6.28 10.77
C VAL A 38 -3.25 -6.66 12.15
N GLU A 39 -4.46 -7.20 12.21
CA GLU A 39 -5.07 -7.69 13.45
C GLU A 39 -5.77 -9.04 13.25
N VAL A 40 -5.81 -9.86 14.30
CA VAL A 40 -6.62 -11.07 14.37
C VAL A 40 -8.04 -10.65 14.77
N VAL A 41 -9.02 -10.88 13.89
CA VAL A 41 -10.43 -10.43 14.09
C VAL A 41 -11.41 -11.55 14.38
N GLY A 42 -10.97 -12.82 14.33
CA GLY A 42 -11.82 -13.97 14.63
C GLY A 42 -11.02 -15.26 14.69
N GLY A 43 -11.64 -16.33 15.18
CA GLY A 43 -11.07 -17.68 15.34
C GLY A 43 -10.08 -17.79 16.50
N GLY A 44 -10.41 -18.62 17.50
CA GLY A 44 -9.50 -19.01 18.58
C GLY A 44 -8.91 -17.86 19.42
N GLY A 45 -9.75 -16.91 19.84
CA GLY A 45 -9.38 -15.65 20.50
C GLY A 45 -8.12 -15.67 21.39
N GLY A 46 -7.12 -14.85 21.04
CA GLY A 46 -5.90 -14.62 21.83
C GLY A 46 -4.82 -15.72 21.74
N LEU A 47 -5.11 -16.85 21.07
CA LEU A 47 -4.20 -17.99 20.91
C LEU A 47 -3.29 -17.86 19.69
N PHE A 48 -3.61 -16.93 18.79
CA PHE A 48 -2.86 -16.65 17.59
C PHE A 48 -2.11 -15.32 17.71
N GLY A 49 -0.85 -15.35 17.28
CA GLY A 49 -0.13 -14.19 16.78
C GLY A 49 -0.16 -14.20 15.25
N MET A 50 0.85 -13.60 14.63
CA MET A 50 0.96 -13.52 13.18
C MET A 50 2.43 -13.39 12.74
N ALA A 51 2.74 -13.99 11.60
CA ALA A 51 3.89 -13.59 10.80
C ALA A 51 3.42 -12.55 9.78
N VAL A 52 4.09 -11.42 9.74
CA VAL A 52 3.78 -10.29 8.85
C VAL A 52 4.94 -10.11 7.89
N THR A 53 4.63 -9.95 6.61
CA THR A 53 5.57 -9.47 5.62
C THR A 53 5.10 -8.13 5.09
N TRP A 54 6.02 -7.19 4.89
CA TRP A 54 5.68 -5.85 4.43
C TRP A 54 6.82 -5.27 3.60
N GLY A 55 6.53 -4.24 2.82
CA GLY A 55 7.55 -3.56 2.03
C GLY A 55 6.99 -2.46 1.16
N HIS A 56 7.88 -1.88 0.36
CA HIS A 56 7.52 -0.88 -0.64
C HIS A 56 8.48 -0.97 -1.84
N SER A 57 8.19 -0.30 -2.95
CA SER A 57 8.91 -0.49 -4.24
C SER A 57 10.42 -0.21 -4.23
N ARG A 58 10.96 0.33 -3.13
CA ARG A 58 12.41 0.63 -2.93
C ARG A 58 13.04 -0.13 -1.78
N LEU A 59 12.28 -0.99 -1.11
CA LEU A 59 12.73 -1.77 0.04
C LEU A 59 12.43 -3.24 -0.21
N GLU A 60 13.43 -4.09 -0.02
CA GLU A 60 13.22 -5.52 -0.03
C GLU A 60 12.20 -5.93 1.03
N THR A 61 11.38 -6.94 0.72
CA THR A 61 10.35 -7.43 1.64
C THR A 61 10.95 -7.71 3.02
N GLN A 62 10.38 -7.07 4.03
CA GLN A 62 10.70 -7.26 5.43
C GLN A 62 9.74 -8.27 6.06
N SER A 63 10.19 -8.92 7.13
CA SER A 63 9.41 -9.89 7.89
C SER A 63 9.42 -9.53 9.37
N ALA A 64 8.29 -9.72 10.03
CA ALA A 64 8.15 -9.58 11.47
C ALA A 64 7.24 -10.68 12.02
N THR A 65 7.42 -11.03 13.29
CA THR A 65 6.49 -11.90 14.02
C THR A 65 5.89 -11.11 15.16
N SER A 66 4.56 -10.99 15.19
CA SER A 66 3.84 -10.48 16.36
C SER A 66 3.31 -11.66 17.16
N LEU A 67 3.67 -11.72 18.44
CA LEU A 67 3.13 -12.71 19.39
C LEU A 67 1.79 -12.27 19.99
N THR A 68 1.25 -11.13 19.54
CA THR A 68 -0.01 -10.56 20.00
C THR A 68 -1.02 -10.56 18.85
N TRP A 69 -2.27 -10.22 19.18
CA TRP A 69 -3.36 -10.20 18.22
C TRP A 69 -3.28 -9.04 17.21
N ALA A 70 -2.36 -8.08 17.39
CA ALA A 70 -2.21 -6.94 16.49
C ALA A 70 -0.75 -6.67 16.14
N TRP A 71 -0.53 -6.01 15.01
CA TRP A 71 0.73 -5.48 14.55
C TRP A 71 0.50 -4.18 13.82
N SER A 72 1.40 -3.22 14.01
CA SER A 72 1.37 -1.94 13.30
C SER A 72 2.78 -1.46 12.99
N HIS A 73 2.95 -0.86 11.82
CA HIS A 73 4.20 -0.23 11.42
C HIS A 73 3.92 1.04 10.61
N ALA A 74 4.56 2.14 11.01
CA ALA A 74 4.47 3.42 10.31
C ALA A 74 5.79 3.72 9.60
N VAL A 75 5.69 4.13 8.33
CA VAL A 75 6.83 4.49 7.49
C VAL A 75 6.54 5.80 6.75
N THR A 76 7.55 6.66 6.65
CA THR A 76 7.47 7.87 5.81
C THR A 76 8.03 7.54 4.45
N LEU A 77 7.22 7.73 3.40
CA LEU A 77 7.56 7.37 2.02
C LEU A 77 7.48 8.62 1.15
N ARG A 78 8.35 8.70 0.14
CA ARG A 78 8.39 9.83 -0.79
C ARG A 78 7.97 9.38 -2.19
N TYR A 79 6.92 9.98 -2.72
CA TYR A 79 6.55 9.87 -4.14
C TYR A 79 7.37 10.89 -4.95
N PRO A 80 7.81 10.60 -6.19
CA PRO A 80 7.63 9.36 -6.96
C PRO A 80 8.68 8.28 -6.68
N ASP A 81 9.62 8.49 -5.76
CA ASP A 81 10.67 7.51 -5.47
C ASP A 81 10.09 6.14 -5.08
N VAL A 82 9.01 6.16 -4.29
CA VAL A 82 8.21 5.00 -3.90
C VAL A 82 6.83 5.13 -4.51
N GLU A 83 6.42 4.11 -5.26
CA GLU A 83 5.15 4.08 -5.98
C GLU A 83 4.13 3.16 -5.33
N ARG A 84 4.59 2.24 -4.47
CA ARG A 84 3.80 1.11 -4.02
C ARG A 84 4.23 0.61 -2.66
N VAL A 85 3.27 0.27 -1.83
CA VAL A 85 3.46 -0.29 -0.48
C VAL A 85 2.51 -1.47 -0.28
N TRP A 86 2.95 -2.48 0.46
CA TRP A 86 2.16 -3.68 0.74
C TRP A 86 2.40 -4.22 2.14
N VAL A 87 1.41 -4.97 2.62
CA VAL A 87 1.48 -5.78 3.83
C VAL A 87 0.70 -7.08 3.61
N SER A 88 1.26 -8.19 4.06
CA SER A 88 0.64 -9.51 4.05
C SER A 88 0.88 -10.17 5.40
N ALA A 89 0.01 -11.09 5.79
CA ALA A 89 0.19 -11.81 7.04
C ALA A 89 -0.40 -13.21 7.01
N THR A 90 0.14 -14.07 7.88
CA THR A 90 -0.40 -15.39 8.16
C THR A 90 -0.52 -15.60 9.67
N PRO A 91 -1.58 -16.28 10.13
CA PRO A 91 -1.78 -16.55 11.55
C PRO A 91 -0.72 -17.55 12.01
N GLN A 92 -0.23 -17.36 13.23
CA GLN A 92 0.67 -18.30 13.87
C GLN A 92 0.16 -18.65 15.26
N VAL A 93 0.05 -19.95 15.56
CA VAL A 93 -0.23 -20.39 16.93
C VAL A 93 0.88 -19.88 17.84
N ARG A 94 0.52 -19.27 18.96
CA ARG A 94 1.51 -18.70 19.88
C ARG A 94 2.35 -19.81 20.52
N PRO A 95 3.63 -19.54 20.83
CA PRO A 95 4.47 -20.50 21.56
C PRO A 95 3.80 -20.95 22.86
N GLY A 96 3.78 -22.27 23.09
CA GLY A 96 3.20 -22.88 24.29
C GLY A 96 1.69 -23.14 24.23
N VAL A 97 1.01 -22.80 23.13
CA VAL A 97 -0.39 -23.15 22.91
C VAL A 97 -0.48 -24.49 22.18
N ASP A 98 -1.37 -25.38 22.64
CA ASP A 98 -1.71 -26.60 21.92
C ASP A 98 -2.47 -26.28 20.62
N GLU A 99 -1.99 -26.80 19.50
CA GLU A 99 -2.54 -26.50 18.18
C GLU A 99 -3.99 -26.96 18.02
N ARG A 100 -4.36 -28.11 18.60
CA ARG A 100 -5.75 -28.61 18.51
C ARG A 100 -6.69 -27.71 19.28
N LEU A 101 -6.26 -27.22 20.45
CA LEU A 101 -7.01 -26.25 21.23
C LEU A 101 -7.13 -24.90 20.50
N ALA A 102 -6.06 -24.44 19.85
CA ALA A 102 -6.06 -23.20 19.08
C ALA A 102 -7.13 -23.22 17.98
N TYR A 103 -7.23 -24.32 17.24
CA TYR A 103 -8.20 -24.46 16.14
C TYR A 103 -9.59 -24.96 16.58
N ALA A 104 -9.77 -25.40 17.83
CA ALA A 104 -11.10 -25.77 18.34
C ALA A 104 -12.07 -24.57 18.33
N GLY A 105 -11.54 -23.34 18.48
CA GLY A 105 -12.30 -22.10 18.37
C GLY A 105 -12.51 -21.59 16.94
N GLY A 106 -12.18 -22.40 15.92
CA GLY A 106 -12.25 -22.05 14.50
C GLY A 106 -10.96 -21.48 13.92
N THR A 107 -10.91 -21.38 12.59
CA THR A 107 -9.75 -20.85 11.87
C THR A 107 -9.61 -19.35 12.10
N PRO A 108 -8.42 -18.86 12.46
CA PRO A 108 -8.21 -17.43 12.66
C PRO A 108 -8.42 -16.66 11.35
N THR A 109 -9.07 -15.50 11.46
CA THR A 109 -9.18 -14.53 10.37
C THR A 109 -8.35 -13.31 10.74
N LEU A 110 -7.52 -12.86 9.81
CA LEU A 110 -6.74 -11.64 9.93
C LEU A 110 -7.40 -10.53 9.11
N HIS A 111 -7.27 -9.30 9.57
CA HIS A 111 -7.66 -8.09 8.87
C HIS A 111 -6.42 -7.22 8.68
N CYS A 112 -6.09 -6.86 7.43
CA CYS A 112 -5.04 -5.88 7.15
C CYS A 112 -5.66 -4.54 6.78
N THR A 113 -4.97 -3.45 7.12
CA THR A 113 -5.30 -2.11 6.65
C THR A 113 -4.05 -1.34 6.24
N ILE A 114 -4.21 -0.42 5.29
CA ILE A 114 -3.22 0.57 4.91
C ILE A 114 -3.86 1.96 5.07
N LEU A 115 -3.20 2.81 5.83
CA LEU A 115 -3.60 4.18 6.09
C LEU A 115 -2.57 5.13 5.49
N PHE A 116 -3.00 6.14 4.74
CA PHE A 116 -2.15 7.26 4.32
C PHE A 116 -2.57 8.48 5.13
N GLY A 117 -1.71 8.91 6.05
CA GLY A 117 -2.08 9.83 7.13
C GLY A 117 -3.19 9.23 7.99
N ASP A 118 -4.35 9.90 8.01
CA ASP A 118 -5.55 9.50 8.73
C ASP A 118 -6.60 8.80 7.84
N ARG A 119 -6.26 8.49 6.58
CA ARG A 119 -7.21 7.93 5.60
C ARG A 119 -6.95 6.46 5.36
N LEU A 120 -7.99 5.66 5.54
CA LEU A 120 -8.01 4.26 5.14
C LEU A 120 -8.13 4.17 3.63
N VAL A 121 -7.09 3.64 2.99
CA VAL A 121 -7.00 3.52 1.52
C VAL A 121 -7.21 2.10 1.05
N GLN A 122 -6.87 1.11 1.89
CA GLN A 122 -7.06 -0.30 1.59
C GLN A 122 -7.32 -1.09 2.87
N ASP A 123 -8.24 -2.05 2.79
CA ASP A 123 -8.50 -3.01 3.84
C ASP A 123 -8.95 -4.36 3.27
N GLN A 124 -8.59 -5.45 3.93
CA GLN A 124 -9.02 -6.80 3.53
C GLN A 124 -9.03 -7.73 4.74
N SER A 125 -9.99 -8.66 4.78
CA SER A 125 -10.00 -9.75 5.76
C SER A 125 -9.96 -11.12 5.07
N SER A 126 -9.06 -11.99 5.51
CA SER A 126 -9.01 -13.40 5.11
C SER A 126 -8.13 -14.19 6.09
N ILE A 127 -7.92 -15.49 5.86
CA ILE A 127 -6.98 -16.28 6.67
C ILE A 127 -5.53 -15.81 6.43
N SER A 128 -5.22 -15.30 5.24
CA SER A 128 -3.90 -14.81 4.87
C SER A 128 -4.01 -13.55 4.00
N PRO A 129 -4.42 -12.40 4.58
CA PRO A 129 -4.79 -11.21 3.82
C PRO A 129 -3.55 -10.55 3.24
N THR A 130 -3.73 -9.86 2.11
CA THR A 130 -2.69 -9.02 1.51
C THR A 130 -3.31 -7.71 1.09
N CYS A 131 -2.83 -6.62 1.69
CA CYS A 131 -3.21 -5.27 1.35
C CYS A 131 -2.08 -4.62 0.55
N GLU A 132 -2.45 -3.90 -0.52
CA GLU A 132 -1.51 -3.18 -1.38
C GLU A 132 -2.13 -1.84 -1.77
N ALA A 133 -1.31 -0.78 -1.81
CA ALA A 133 -1.73 0.55 -2.21
C ALA A 133 -0.63 1.23 -3.02
N ASN A 134 -1.05 2.02 -4.01
CA ASN A 134 -0.15 2.87 -4.79
C ASN A 134 -0.06 4.26 -4.17
N LEU A 135 1.13 4.86 -4.24
CA LEU A 135 1.39 6.25 -3.87
C LEU A 135 1.20 7.14 -5.10
N SER A 136 0.73 8.36 -4.87
CA SER A 136 0.60 9.40 -5.88
C SER A 136 0.92 10.78 -5.31
N ALA A 137 1.12 11.76 -6.19
CA ALA A 137 1.37 13.15 -5.78
C ALA A 137 0.22 13.75 -4.94
N SER A 138 -1.03 13.36 -5.25
CA SER A 138 -2.19 13.71 -4.43
C SER A 138 -2.47 12.61 -3.40
N PRO A 139 -2.96 12.97 -2.20
CA PRO A 139 -3.50 11.98 -1.27
C PRO A 139 -4.59 11.15 -1.98
N PRO A 140 -4.52 9.81 -1.93
CA PRO A 140 -5.56 8.96 -2.50
C PRO A 140 -6.90 9.24 -1.81
N ALA A 141 -7.99 9.08 -2.56
CA ALA A 141 -9.32 9.09 -1.97
C ALA A 141 -9.43 7.94 -0.97
N GLY A 142 -9.60 8.26 0.31
CA GLY A 142 -9.73 7.27 1.38
C GLY A 142 -10.87 7.62 2.33
N ARG A 143 -11.34 6.61 3.06
CA ARG A 143 -12.39 6.79 4.07
C ARG A 143 -11.78 7.03 5.44
N ALA A 144 -12.54 7.64 6.35
CA ALA A 144 -12.12 7.68 7.75
C ALA A 144 -12.02 6.23 8.27
N PRO A 145 -11.01 5.88 9.07
CA PRO A 145 -10.90 4.56 9.66
C PRO A 145 -12.12 4.28 10.53
N THR A 146 -12.66 3.07 10.44
CA THR A 146 -13.64 2.60 11.41
C THR A 146 -12.96 2.58 12.78
N PRO A 147 -13.57 3.15 13.84
CA PRO A 147 -13.01 3.08 15.18
C PRO A 147 -12.70 1.62 15.55
N ALA A 148 -11.53 1.39 16.15
CA ALA A 148 -11.17 0.07 16.66
C ALA A 148 -12.31 -0.45 17.55
N ARG A 149 -12.77 -1.67 17.29
CA ARG A 149 -13.83 -2.27 18.10
C ARG A 149 -13.27 -2.45 19.51
N PRO A 150 -13.91 -1.88 20.56
CA PRO A 150 -13.43 -2.07 21.92
C PRO A 150 -13.38 -3.56 22.21
N SER A 151 -12.25 -4.01 22.77
CA SER A 151 -12.06 -5.39 23.19
C SER A 151 -13.13 -5.67 24.25
N GLY A 152 -14.22 -6.31 23.86
CA GLY A 152 -15.29 -6.73 24.76
C GLY A 152 -14.81 -7.86 25.65
N GLY A 153 -13.92 -7.56 26.59
CA GLY A 153 -13.68 -8.41 27.75
C GLY A 153 -14.82 -8.20 28.72
N THR A 154 -15.87 -9.02 28.61
CA THR A 154 -16.75 -9.26 29.75
C THR A 154 -15.95 -10.05 30.77
N ALA A 155 -15.44 -9.35 31.77
CA ALA A 155 -15.11 -9.96 33.04
C ALA A 155 -16.43 -10.13 33.80
N ASP A 156 -16.94 -11.36 33.84
CA ASP A 156 -17.88 -11.84 34.86
C ASP A 156 -17.23 -13.07 35.53
#